data_AF-A0A662MPC7-F1
#
_entry.id   AF-A0A662MPC7-F1
#
_cell.length_a   1.000
_cell.length_b   1.000
_cell.length_c   1.000
_cell.angle_alpha   90.00
_cell.angle_beta   90.00
_cell.angle_gamma   90.00
#
_symmetry.space_group_name_H-M   'P 1'
#
loop_
_entity.id
_entity.type
_entity.pdbx_description
1 polymer ?
#
loop_
_entity_poly.entity_id
_entity_poly.type
_entity_poly.pdbx_seq_one_letter_code
_entity_poly.pdbx_strand_id
1 'polypeptide(L)'
;MMQKFAYHLHGYQPGDIIYIHDGTGWDSIKYSERLSPVSLKIRDVEVKARNWTRTLIKAYEYTNDALGSLEKKVSVDIEPFTLYMILRYKPRIYGNIVELLTDKVEAVPTTPFHPIMPHLSLFEQEILAKISYDFYTPFIANKDVVGYWLPENVTTRDTAKMVAEATDKNVLFLFDERQFVGLNLPQAKYSCNTYKCNDKIGYVFGRDHQLSDAYAFNTLNVDGLIRAVVEGRVDVFKENEEIPYLVYLASDLEALLSNPQQLDRFLNWIKGLEERGVEAINAIEFVRKKKRGEFKCLEGECSDHFRINVKDYSSWSDYYDLSVDGRTGDMRWLGVRREDNKVIHRMYKGKKVSQLWKYAFTKLFRELNRSVRFGIIDLIHHYLPEADVDSIKEFLIRYSRIFFREHYEYFEMDTSVEYVTKPIEEMDPTLALKLGRIYYIMLLANHSDPRFWENIDTRVTFGNVSAISKALIELMTVYMDEGLHERANYLFLEYMKLLAFPQLYYDYELFKMQGLEGWETSEKAWFDSLKSEVPMSSYNVVTRAALYVGNEDLPDDLRNAIDALYDLKKAVADTGHIGGEMHGEWENKEWCEHKGMD
;
A
#
# COMPACT_ATOMS: atom_id res chain seq x y z
N MET A 1 -10.65 -24.84 24.83
CA MET A 1 -9.17 -24.81 24.72
C MET A 1 -8.68 -23.43 25.11
N MET A 2 -7.44 -23.31 25.54
CA MET A 2 -6.78 -22.01 25.78
C MET A 2 -6.34 -21.35 24.49
N GLN A 3 -6.14 -22.15 23.44
CA GLN A 3 -5.95 -21.68 22.08
C GLN A 3 -7.06 -20.70 21.66
N LYS A 4 -6.62 -19.56 21.14
CA LYS A 4 -7.43 -18.53 20.48
C LYS A 4 -7.02 -18.42 19.02
N PHE A 5 -7.92 -17.91 18.20
CA PHE A 5 -7.69 -17.71 16.77
C PHE A 5 -8.01 -16.28 16.36
N ALA A 6 -7.09 -15.64 15.64
CA ALA A 6 -7.30 -14.32 15.04
C ALA A 6 -7.05 -14.39 13.54
N TYR A 7 -7.90 -13.68 12.78
CA TYR A 7 -7.66 -13.41 11.37
C TYR A 7 -7.72 -11.90 11.12
N HIS A 8 -6.77 -11.41 10.33
CA HIS A 8 -6.76 -10.04 9.84
C HIS A 8 -6.90 -10.01 8.32
N LEU A 9 -7.65 -9.03 7.81
CA LEU A 9 -7.90 -8.83 6.39
C LEU A 9 -7.50 -7.42 5.98
N HIS A 10 -6.59 -7.33 5.02
CA HIS A 10 -6.07 -6.07 4.47
C HIS A 10 -6.79 -5.72 3.15
N GLY A 11 -7.61 -4.67 3.14
CA GLY A 11 -8.33 -4.22 1.94
C GLY A 11 -7.64 -3.05 1.25
N TYR A 12 -7.28 -3.21 -0.02
CA TYR A 12 -6.63 -2.16 -0.79
C TYR A 12 -6.87 -2.31 -2.29
N GLN A 13 -7.08 -1.18 -2.97
CA GLN A 13 -7.10 -1.06 -4.42
C GLN A 13 -6.24 0.12 -4.87
N PRO A 14 -5.32 -0.06 -5.85
CA PRO A 14 -4.54 1.05 -6.42
C PRO A 14 -5.38 2.04 -7.24
N GLY A 15 -6.65 1.71 -7.51
CA GLY A 15 -7.49 2.46 -8.42
C GLY A 15 -7.17 2.18 -9.89
N ASP A 16 -7.93 2.80 -10.78
CA ASP A 16 -7.78 2.69 -12.24
C ASP A 16 -7.52 4.06 -12.88
N ILE A 17 -6.86 4.97 -12.15
CA ILE A 17 -6.56 6.33 -12.62
C ILE A 17 -5.57 6.26 -13.79
N ILE A 18 -5.96 6.83 -14.92
CA ILE A 18 -5.08 6.96 -16.11
C ILE A 18 -4.66 8.41 -16.35
N TYR A 19 -5.46 9.37 -15.88
CA TYR A 19 -5.19 10.81 -16.01
C TYR A 19 -5.93 11.59 -14.93
N ILE A 20 -5.21 12.48 -14.24
CA ILE A 20 -5.78 13.35 -13.21
C ILE A 20 -6.13 14.68 -13.87
N HIS A 21 -7.39 15.11 -13.74
CA HIS A 21 -7.88 16.36 -14.32
C HIS A 21 -7.27 17.55 -13.60
N ASP A 22 -7.15 18.68 -14.30
CA ASP A 22 -6.76 19.94 -13.68
C ASP A 22 -7.63 20.28 -12.48
N GLY A 23 -6.99 20.91 -11.49
CA GLY A 23 -7.66 21.33 -10.28
C GLY A 23 -6.88 22.39 -9.53
N THR A 24 -7.63 23.22 -8.81
CA THR A 24 -7.09 24.31 -7.99
C THR A 24 -6.44 23.80 -6.70
N GLY A 25 -6.75 22.56 -6.29
CA GLY A 25 -6.36 22.01 -4.98
C GLY A 25 -7.31 22.36 -3.85
N TRP A 26 -8.39 23.09 -4.14
CA TRP A 26 -9.43 23.40 -3.15
C TRP A 26 -10.41 22.25 -2.93
N ASP A 27 -10.41 21.25 -3.80
CA ASP A 27 -11.29 20.09 -3.74
C ASP A 27 -10.48 18.81 -3.90
N SER A 28 -11.10 17.69 -3.52
CA SER A 28 -10.58 16.36 -3.81
C SER A 28 -10.35 16.16 -5.30
N ILE A 29 -9.34 15.36 -5.65
CA ILE A 29 -8.95 15.17 -7.05
C ILE A 29 -10.08 14.55 -7.89
N LYS A 30 -10.17 14.97 -9.16
CA LYS A 30 -10.99 14.34 -10.20
C LYS A 30 -10.07 13.71 -11.23
N TYR A 31 -10.53 12.63 -11.86
CA TYR A 31 -9.69 11.86 -12.76
C TYR A 31 -10.52 11.05 -13.75
N SER A 32 -9.87 10.72 -14.87
CA SER A 32 -10.33 9.69 -15.81
C SER A 32 -9.84 8.33 -15.36
N GLU A 33 -10.73 7.34 -15.43
CA GLU A 33 -10.43 5.95 -15.13
C GLU A 33 -10.25 5.12 -16.40
N ARG A 34 -9.49 4.04 -16.29
CA ARG A 34 -9.42 2.98 -17.29
C ARG A 34 -10.81 2.42 -17.59
N LEU A 35 -11.01 2.04 -18.85
CA LEU A 35 -12.17 1.30 -19.33
C LEU A 35 -11.66 -0.05 -19.85
N SER A 36 -11.68 -1.04 -18.98
CA SER A 36 -11.18 -2.40 -19.17
C SER A 36 -12.15 -3.38 -18.50
N PRO A 37 -13.31 -3.65 -19.14
CA PRO A 37 -14.38 -4.40 -18.50
C PRO A 37 -13.94 -5.77 -17.99
N VAL A 38 -14.34 -6.08 -16.76
CA VAL A 38 -13.99 -7.32 -16.07
C VAL A 38 -15.11 -7.72 -15.12
N SER A 39 -15.27 -9.02 -14.88
CA SER A 39 -16.15 -9.55 -13.86
C SER A 39 -15.47 -10.52 -12.89
N LEU A 40 -16.05 -10.63 -11.70
CA LEU A 40 -15.70 -11.62 -10.68
C LEU A 40 -16.91 -12.50 -10.37
N LYS A 41 -16.68 -13.79 -10.19
CA LYS A 41 -17.72 -14.72 -9.77
C LYS A 41 -17.65 -14.94 -8.26
N ILE A 42 -18.73 -14.60 -7.56
CA ILE A 42 -18.88 -14.73 -6.11
C ILE A 42 -20.11 -15.60 -5.85
N ARG A 43 -19.92 -16.81 -5.33
CA ARG A 43 -20.94 -17.86 -5.31
C ARG A 43 -21.56 -18.04 -6.70
N ASP A 44 -22.87 -17.81 -6.82
CA ASP A 44 -23.62 -17.91 -8.07
C ASP A 44 -23.83 -16.54 -8.77
N VAL A 45 -23.25 -15.47 -8.24
CA VAL A 45 -23.40 -14.11 -8.78
C VAL A 45 -22.16 -13.70 -9.56
N GLU A 46 -22.39 -13.12 -10.74
CA GLU A 46 -21.35 -12.43 -11.51
C GLU A 46 -21.40 -10.93 -11.20
N VAL A 47 -20.31 -10.40 -10.64
CA VAL A 47 -20.14 -8.97 -10.36
C VAL A 47 -19.31 -8.36 -11.49
N LYS A 48 -19.94 -7.53 -12.32
CA LYS A 48 -19.31 -6.89 -13.49
C LYS A 48 -19.27 -5.37 -13.36
N ALA A 49 -18.18 -4.75 -13.81
CA ALA A 49 -18.06 -3.29 -13.94
C ALA A 49 -17.14 -2.88 -15.11
N ARG A 50 -16.87 -1.57 -15.20
CA ARG A 50 -16.09 -0.93 -16.28
C ARG A 50 -14.59 -1.20 -16.17
N ASN A 51 -14.09 -1.55 -15.00
CA ASN A 51 -12.68 -1.80 -14.69
C ASN A 51 -12.56 -2.63 -13.40
N TRP A 52 -11.34 -3.00 -13.03
CA TRP A 52 -11.05 -3.82 -11.86
C TRP A 52 -11.53 -3.16 -10.57
N THR A 53 -11.15 -1.90 -10.35
CA THR A 53 -11.47 -1.16 -9.13
C THR A 53 -12.98 -1.14 -8.88
N ARG A 54 -13.79 -0.77 -9.89
CA ARG A 54 -15.25 -0.72 -9.74
C ARG A 54 -15.88 -2.09 -9.57
N THR A 55 -15.27 -3.14 -10.10
CA THR A 55 -15.72 -4.53 -9.88
C THR A 55 -15.45 -4.93 -8.43
N LEU A 56 -14.27 -4.63 -7.88
CA LEU A 56 -13.92 -4.92 -6.50
C LEU A 56 -14.74 -4.11 -5.50
N ILE A 57 -14.98 -2.82 -5.76
CA ILE A 57 -15.85 -1.99 -4.90
C ILE A 57 -17.25 -2.61 -4.76
N LYS A 58 -17.82 -3.13 -5.85
CA LYS A 58 -19.11 -3.86 -5.78
C LYS A 58 -18.96 -5.19 -5.04
N ALA A 59 -17.85 -5.89 -5.22
CA ALA A 59 -17.59 -7.16 -4.55
C ALA A 59 -17.44 -7.02 -3.03
N TYR A 60 -16.96 -5.86 -2.52
CA TYR A 60 -16.87 -5.61 -1.08
C TYR A 60 -18.22 -5.61 -0.35
N GLU A 61 -19.34 -5.42 -1.05
CA GLU A 61 -20.67 -5.61 -0.45
C GLU A 61 -20.84 -7.04 0.08
N TYR A 62 -20.31 -8.04 -0.63
CA TYR A 62 -20.40 -9.45 -0.25
C TYR A 62 -19.42 -9.82 0.88
N THR A 63 -18.25 -9.19 0.93
CA THR A 63 -17.32 -9.37 2.06
C THR A 63 -17.89 -8.73 3.32
N ASN A 64 -18.50 -7.55 3.21
CA ASN A 64 -19.14 -6.86 4.32
C ASN A 64 -20.20 -7.74 5.01
N ASP A 65 -21.10 -8.34 4.24
CA ASP A 65 -22.16 -9.21 4.77
C ASP A 65 -21.59 -10.43 5.50
N ALA A 66 -20.56 -11.07 4.92
CA ALA A 66 -19.92 -12.22 5.55
C ALA A 66 -19.22 -11.83 6.86
N LEU A 67 -18.44 -10.75 6.86
CA LEU A 67 -17.71 -10.30 8.04
C LEU A 67 -18.63 -9.78 9.15
N GLY A 68 -19.75 -9.14 8.79
CA GLY A 68 -20.75 -8.66 9.74
C GLY A 68 -21.37 -9.80 10.58
N SER A 69 -21.42 -11.02 10.03
CA SER A 69 -21.90 -12.22 10.74
C SER A 69 -20.95 -12.78 11.79
N LEU A 70 -19.70 -12.29 11.85
CA LEU A 70 -18.65 -12.79 12.74
C LEU A 70 -18.51 -11.99 14.06
N GLU A 71 -19.32 -10.97 14.32
CA GLU A 71 -19.42 -10.30 15.63
C GLU A 71 -18.07 -9.98 16.35
N LYS A 72 -17.23 -9.14 15.74
CA LYS A 72 -15.93 -8.64 16.27
C LYS A 72 -14.80 -9.67 16.41
N LYS A 73 -14.94 -10.87 15.84
CA LYS A 73 -13.92 -11.93 15.85
C LYS A 73 -12.67 -11.64 15.03
N VAL A 74 -12.74 -10.71 14.06
CA VAL A 74 -11.64 -10.41 13.11
C VAL A 74 -11.27 -8.93 13.14
N SER A 75 -10.09 -8.60 12.60
CA SER A 75 -9.66 -7.23 12.38
C SER A 75 -9.52 -6.90 10.90
N VAL A 76 -9.83 -5.67 10.51
CA VAL A 76 -9.80 -5.23 9.11
C VAL A 76 -9.16 -3.86 9.03
N ASP A 77 -8.25 -3.67 8.08
CA ASP A 77 -7.90 -2.34 7.59
C ASP A 77 -8.37 -2.17 6.15
N ILE A 78 -8.76 -0.96 5.78
CA ILE A 78 -9.03 -0.58 4.38
C ILE A 78 -8.20 0.66 4.09
N GLU A 79 -7.35 0.60 3.08
CA GLU A 79 -6.49 1.70 2.71
C GLU A 79 -7.31 3.01 2.48
N PRO A 80 -6.89 4.16 3.04
CA PRO A 80 -7.68 5.40 3.02
C PRO A 80 -8.25 5.81 1.66
N PHE A 81 -7.45 5.78 0.59
CA PHE A 81 -7.91 6.15 -0.74
C PHE A 81 -8.85 5.09 -1.33
N THR A 82 -8.65 3.81 -1.02
CA THR A 82 -9.57 2.73 -1.35
C THR A 82 -10.95 2.97 -0.72
N LEU A 83 -11.00 3.26 0.59
CA LEU A 83 -12.26 3.56 1.27
C LEU A 83 -12.93 4.82 0.71
N TYR A 84 -12.12 5.84 0.37
CA TYR A 84 -12.61 7.05 -0.28
C TYR A 84 -13.14 6.80 -1.70
N MET A 85 -12.51 5.94 -2.50
CA MET A 85 -13.04 5.52 -3.81
C MET A 85 -14.39 4.79 -3.68
N ILE A 86 -14.56 3.96 -2.65
CA ILE A 86 -15.85 3.33 -2.33
C ILE A 86 -16.90 4.41 -2.04
N LEU A 87 -16.57 5.42 -1.21
CA LEU A 87 -17.47 6.54 -0.93
C LEU A 87 -17.91 7.25 -2.21
N ARG A 88 -16.94 7.62 -3.07
CA ARG A 88 -17.22 8.37 -4.30
C ARG A 88 -18.02 7.58 -5.34
N TYR A 89 -17.81 6.26 -5.43
CA TYR A 89 -18.48 5.42 -6.43
C TYR A 89 -19.79 4.80 -5.93
N LYS A 90 -19.81 4.31 -4.69
CA LYS A 90 -20.93 3.59 -4.06
C LYS A 90 -21.09 4.00 -2.59
N PRO A 91 -21.66 5.20 -2.30
CA PRO A 91 -21.86 5.69 -0.93
C PRO A 91 -22.61 4.70 -0.01
N ARG A 92 -23.54 3.91 -0.55
CA ARG A 92 -24.24 2.87 0.22
C ARG A 92 -23.28 1.79 0.72
N ILE A 93 -22.38 1.29 -0.13
CA ILE A 93 -21.39 0.28 0.25
C ILE A 93 -20.43 0.87 1.29
N TYR A 94 -20.02 2.13 1.11
CA TYR A 94 -19.22 2.84 2.11
C TYR A 94 -19.92 2.91 3.47
N GLY A 95 -21.21 3.30 3.52
CA GLY A 95 -21.97 3.35 4.78
C GLY A 95 -22.00 2.00 5.50
N ASN A 96 -22.27 0.91 4.76
CA ASN A 96 -22.25 -0.45 5.31
C ASN A 96 -20.86 -0.84 5.87
N ILE A 97 -19.79 -0.49 5.15
CA ILE A 97 -18.41 -0.75 5.59
C ILE A 97 -18.05 0.08 6.82
N VAL A 98 -18.49 1.35 6.90
CA VAL A 98 -18.29 2.20 8.07
C VAL A 98 -18.98 1.61 9.29
N GLU A 99 -20.22 1.14 9.16
CA GLU A 99 -20.93 0.42 10.23
C GLU A 99 -20.17 -0.85 10.66
N LEU A 100 -19.65 -1.61 9.69
CA LEU A 100 -18.84 -2.79 9.96
C LEU A 100 -17.58 -2.45 10.78
N LEU A 101 -16.80 -1.45 10.36
CA LEU A 101 -15.55 -1.02 11.01
C LEU A 101 -15.79 -0.39 12.39
N THR A 102 -16.97 0.20 12.61
CA THR A 102 -17.34 0.81 13.89
C THR A 102 -17.73 -0.26 14.91
N ASP A 103 -18.58 -1.22 14.51
CA ASP A 103 -19.32 -2.05 15.46
C ASP A 103 -19.17 -3.56 15.28
N LYS A 104 -18.60 -4.04 14.18
CA LYS A 104 -18.64 -5.48 13.83
C LYS A 104 -17.28 -6.11 13.61
N VAL A 105 -16.23 -5.33 13.38
CA VAL A 105 -14.84 -5.81 13.31
C VAL A 105 -13.92 -4.84 14.05
N GLU A 106 -12.72 -5.28 14.40
CA GLU A 106 -11.71 -4.35 14.91
C GLU A 106 -11.06 -3.60 13.74
N ALA A 107 -11.40 -2.32 13.57
CA ALA A 107 -10.74 -1.43 12.62
C ALA A 107 -9.26 -1.22 12.96
N VAL A 108 -8.40 -1.36 11.94
CA VAL A 108 -6.95 -1.22 12.03
C VAL A 108 -6.49 -0.08 11.12
N PRO A 109 -5.84 0.97 11.65
CA PRO A 109 -5.19 1.99 10.84
C PRO A 109 -4.13 1.42 9.88
N THR A 110 -4.04 2.04 8.70
CA THR A 110 -3.09 1.67 7.64
C THR A 110 -2.64 2.90 6.87
N THR A 111 -1.53 2.79 6.14
CA THR A 111 -0.89 3.92 5.46
C THR A 111 -1.63 4.31 4.17
N PRO A 112 -2.01 5.59 3.97
CA PRO A 112 -2.54 6.08 2.70
C PRO A 112 -1.63 5.75 1.52
N PHE A 113 -2.24 5.38 0.40
CA PHE A 113 -1.61 5.08 -0.88
C PHE A 113 -0.67 3.86 -0.87
N HIS A 114 -0.69 3.04 0.17
CA HIS A 114 0.01 1.75 0.23
C HIS A 114 1.49 1.76 -0.27
N PRO A 115 2.35 2.72 0.13
CA PRO A 115 3.76 2.72 -0.26
C PRO A 115 4.57 1.74 0.60
N ILE A 116 5.69 1.22 0.06
CA ILE A 116 6.69 0.58 0.91
C ILE A 116 7.33 1.65 1.80
N MET A 117 6.88 1.76 3.05
CA MET A 117 7.23 2.85 3.96
C MET A 117 8.76 3.03 4.11
N PRO A 118 9.57 1.98 4.36
CA PRO A 118 11.02 2.10 4.40
C PRO A 118 11.70 2.52 3.08
N HIS A 119 10.97 2.47 1.96
CA HIS A 119 11.43 2.99 0.67
C HIS A 119 11.06 4.46 0.46
N LEU A 120 10.42 5.15 1.41
CA LEU A 120 10.18 6.59 1.36
C LEU A 120 11.19 7.36 2.21
N SER A 121 11.29 8.67 2.04
CA SER A 121 12.07 9.49 2.97
C SER A 121 11.34 9.62 4.29
N LEU A 122 12.10 9.90 5.35
CA LEU A 122 11.58 10.12 6.69
C LEU A 122 10.47 11.19 6.75
N PHE A 123 10.56 12.25 5.94
CA PHE A 123 9.56 13.31 5.85
C PHE A 123 8.20 12.79 5.35
N GLU A 124 8.19 12.05 4.24
CA GLU A 124 6.96 11.47 3.70
C GLU A 124 6.36 10.42 4.65
N GLN A 125 7.21 9.61 5.29
CA GLN A 125 6.77 8.61 6.27
C GLN A 125 6.09 9.26 7.50
N GLU A 126 6.64 10.35 8.03
CA GLU A 126 6.04 11.06 9.17
C GLU A 126 4.65 11.60 8.84
N ILE A 127 4.51 12.25 7.68
CA ILE A 127 3.23 12.79 7.23
C ILE A 127 2.20 11.68 7.03
N LEU A 128 2.56 10.61 6.32
CA LEU A 128 1.66 9.48 6.08
C LEU A 128 1.26 8.77 7.38
N ALA A 129 2.18 8.60 8.33
CA ALA A 129 1.87 8.01 9.63
C ALA A 129 0.82 8.84 10.40
N LYS A 130 0.96 10.19 10.42
CA LYS A 130 -0.01 11.08 11.07
C LYS A 130 -1.36 11.10 10.34
N ILE A 131 -1.36 11.12 9.00
CA ILE A 131 -2.61 11.02 8.20
C ILE A 131 -3.32 9.69 8.46
N SER A 132 -2.58 8.59 8.62
CA SER A 132 -3.16 7.26 8.92
C SER A 132 -4.06 7.31 10.15
N TYR A 133 -3.57 7.89 11.25
CA TYR A 133 -4.36 8.01 12.48
C TYR A 133 -5.45 9.05 12.37
N ASP A 134 -5.19 10.18 11.71
CA ASP A 134 -6.18 11.24 11.51
C ASP A 134 -7.41 10.73 10.74
N PHE A 135 -7.19 10.04 9.61
CA PHE A 135 -8.26 9.41 8.81
C PHE A 135 -9.03 8.36 9.61
N TYR A 136 -8.33 7.56 10.41
CA TYR A 136 -8.96 6.50 11.21
C TYR A 136 -9.60 6.99 12.51
N THR A 137 -9.48 8.27 12.87
CA THR A 137 -10.01 8.85 14.12
C THR A 137 -11.43 8.40 14.44
N PRO A 138 -12.40 8.41 13.49
CA PRO A 138 -13.77 7.97 13.78
C PRO A 138 -13.88 6.55 14.34
N PHE A 139 -12.96 5.66 13.96
CA PHE A 139 -12.98 4.25 14.35
C PHE A 139 -12.12 3.93 15.59
N ILE A 140 -11.21 4.83 15.98
CA ILE A 140 -10.17 4.54 16.98
C ILE A 140 -10.06 5.54 18.13
N ALA A 141 -10.80 6.66 18.11
CA ALA A 141 -10.66 7.73 19.10
C ALA A 141 -10.69 7.23 20.55
N ASN A 142 -11.60 6.32 20.87
CA ASN A 142 -11.82 5.80 22.24
C ASN A 142 -11.03 4.53 22.59
N LYS A 143 -10.03 4.15 21.77
CA LYS A 143 -9.23 2.92 21.96
C LYS A 143 -7.84 3.22 22.55
N ASP A 144 -7.40 2.41 23.52
CA ASP A 144 -6.09 2.53 24.20
C ASP A 144 -4.97 1.73 23.52
N VAL A 145 -5.34 0.63 22.87
CA VAL A 145 -4.51 -0.19 21.98
C VAL A 145 -5.15 -0.19 20.60
N VAL A 146 -4.36 0.06 19.56
CA VAL A 146 -4.79 0.01 18.16
C VAL A 146 -3.84 -0.89 17.36
N GLY A 147 -4.39 -1.64 16.41
CA GLY A 147 -3.54 -2.30 15.41
C GLY A 147 -2.88 -1.27 14.50
N TYR A 148 -1.86 -1.66 13.77
CA TYR A 148 -1.38 -0.90 12.61
C TYR A 148 -0.90 -1.85 11.52
N TRP A 149 -1.37 -1.63 10.30
CA TRP A 149 -0.94 -2.33 9.11
C TRP A 149 0.08 -1.48 8.34
N LEU A 150 1.33 -1.94 8.29
CA LEU A 150 2.30 -1.39 7.35
C LEU A 150 2.10 -2.06 5.99
N PRO A 151 2.09 -1.31 4.88
CA PRO A 151 2.04 -1.87 3.54
C PRO A 151 3.06 -2.99 3.34
N GLU A 152 2.56 -4.15 2.93
CA GLU A 152 3.35 -5.38 2.75
C GLU A 152 4.07 -5.87 4.02
N ASN A 153 3.69 -5.33 5.18
CA ASN A 153 4.37 -5.47 6.47
C ASN A 153 5.87 -5.12 6.41
N VAL A 154 6.30 -4.36 5.39
CA VAL A 154 7.69 -3.96 5.24
C VAL A 154 8.00 -2.90 6.30
N THR A 155 8.92 -3.22 7.20
CA THR A 155 9.22 -2.37 8.35
C THR A 155 10.71 -2.22 8.60
N THR A 156 11.09 -1.15 9.27
CA THR A 156 12.38 -0.97 9.92
C THR A 156 12.15 -0.37 11.29
N ARG A 157 13.17 -0.37 12.14
CA ARG A 157 13.09 0.30 13.44
C ARG A 157 12.71 1.78 13.33
N ASP A 158 13.23 2.49 12.33
CA ASP A 158 12.93 3.91 12.10
C ASP A 158 11.49 4.12 11.63
N THR A 159 10.99 3.28 10.72
CA THR A 159 9.59 3.33 10.29
C THR A 159 8.63 3.02 11.44
N ALA A 160 8.92 1.98 12.23
CA ALA A 160 8.09 1.62 13.38
C ALA A 160 8.11 2.72 14.46
N LYS A 161 9.24 3.41 14.66
CA LYS A 161 9.33 4.60 15.51
C LYS A 161 8.36 5.67 15.06
N MET A 162 8.38 6.04 13.77
CA MET A 162 7.49 7.07 13.22
C MET A 162 6.01 6.75 13.43
N VAL A 163 5.63 5.51 13.14
CA VAL A 163 4.24 5.04 13.34
C VAL A 163 3.85 5.07 14.81
N ALA A 164 4.75 4.66 15.72
CA ALA A 164 4.47 4.68 17.15
C ALA A 164 4.46 6.10 17.74
N GLU A 165 5.25 7.03 17.20
CA GLU A 165 5.32 8.43 17.64
C GLU A 165 4.16 9.28 17.11
N ALA A 166 3.56 8.91 15.98
CA ALA A 166 2.42 9.61 15.39
C ALA A 166 1.09 9.44 16.17
N THR A 167 1.08 8.66 17.25
CA THR A 167 -0.09 8.48 18.13
C THR A 167 0.32 8.42 19.61
N ASP A 168 -0.61 8.77 20.49
CA ASP A 168 -0.53 8.57 21.94
C ASP A 168 -0.98 7.15 22.37
N LYS A 169 -1.61 6.40 21.46
CA LYS A 169 -2.12 5.04 21.70
C LYS A 169 -0.98 4.01 21.71
N ASN A 170 -1.23 2.87 22.35
CA ASN A 170 -0.32 1.73 22.22
C ASN A 170 -0.56 1.04 20.86
N VAL A 171 0.50 0.80 20.12
CA VAL A 171 0.41 0.21 18.78
C VAL A 171 0.68 -1.30 18.84
N LEU A 172 -0.18 -2.09 18.21
CA LEU A 172 0.06 -3.49 17.86
C LEU A 172 0.41 -3.57 16.38
N PHE A 173 1.67 -3.87 16.07
CA PHE A 173 2.09 -4.15 14.70
C PHE A 173 1.67 -5.55 14.29
N LEU A 174 0.99 -5.62 13.15
CA LEU A 174 0.56 -6.85 12.50
C LEU A 174 1.59 -7.19 11.43
N PHE A 175 2.34 -8.28 11.64
CA PHE A 175 3.48 -8.70 10.84
C PHE A 175 3.35 -10.18 10.42
N ASP A 176 4.43 -10.72 9.86
CA ASP A 176 4.64 -12.13 9.57
C ASP A 176 5.67 -12.74 10.53
N GLU A 177 5.46 -13.97 10.99
CA GLU A 177 6.38 -14.60 11.94
C GLU A 177 7.80 -14.76 11.37
N ARG A 178 7.94 -14.86 10.03
CA ARG A 178 9.23 -14.94 9.33
C ARG A 178 10.06 -13.66 9.46
N GLN A 179 9.49 -12.58 9.98
CA GLN A 179 10.19 -11.32 10.25
C GLN A 179 10.94 -11.34 11.59
N PHE A 180 10.64 -12.29 12.50
CA PHE A 180 11.20 -12.31 13.85
C PHE A 180 12.67 -12.76 13.90
N VAL A 181 13.47 -12.06 14.71
CA VAL A 181 14.91 -12.32 14.95
C VAL A 181 15.23 -12.30 16.43
N GLY A 182 16.32 -12.96 16.82
CA GLY A 182 16.80 -13.02 18.21
C GLY A 182 16.21 -14.15 19.06
N LEU A 183 15.08 -14.73 18.66
CA LEU A 183 14.52 -15.96 19.21
C LEU A 183 14.23 -16.95 18.07
N ASN A 184 14.17 -18.25 18.38
CA ASN A 184 13.61 -19.21 17.41
C ASN A 184 12.08 -19.05 17.35
N LEU A 185 11.46 -19.38 16.22
CA LEU A 185 10.01 -19.17 16.03
C LEU A 185 9.15 -19.87 17.11
N PRO A 186 9.39 -21.13 17.48
CA PRO A 186 8.60 -21.79 18.52
C PRO A 186 8.62 -21.06 19.88
N GLN A 187 9.71 -20.37 20.24
CA GLN A 187 9.79 -19.60 21.48
C GLN A 187 8.92 -18.33 21.47
N ALA A 188 8.74 -17.72 20.31
CA ALA A 188 7.95 -16.49 20.16
C ALA A 188 6.47 -16.74 19.79
N LYS A 189 6.16 -17.93 19.26
CA LYS A 189 4.83 -18.25 18.72
C LYS A 189 3.71 -18.10 19.76
N TYR A 190 2.63 -17.49 19.29
CA TYR A 190 1.33 -17.38 19.97
C TYR A 190 1.28 -16.61 21.29
N SER A 191 2.40 -16.06 21.74
CA SER A 191 2.48 -15.21 22.93
C SER A 191 2.22 -13.74 22.59
N CYS A 192 1.80 -12.96 23.57
CA CYS A 192 1.75 -11.51 23.46
C CYS A 192 3.17 -10.91 23.62
N ASN A 193 3.85 -10.73 22.50
CA ASN A 193 5.20 -10.19 22.44
C ASN A 193 5.18 -8.65 22.29
N THR A 194 6.28 -8.03 22.70
CA THR A 194 6.53 -6.60 22.49
C THR A 194 7.70 -6.38 21.51
N TYR A 195 7.74 -5.19 20.91
CA TYR A 195 8.78 -4.75 20.00
C TYR A 195 9.19 -3.31 20.35
N LYS A 196 10.50 -3.08 20.49
CA LYS A 196 11.02 -1.77 20.85
C LYS A 196 11.18 -0.90 19.61
N CYS A 197 10.30 0.09 19.48
CA CYS A 197 10.29 1.13 18.46
C CYS A 197 11.13 2.34 18.93
N ASN A 198 12.43 2.10 19.16
CA ASN A 198 13.32 3.05 19.84
C ASN A 198 12.89 3.35 21.29
N ASP A 199 12.34 4.53 21.59
CA ASP A 199 11.98 4.93 22.96
C ASP A 199 10.56 4.48 23.36
N LYS A 200 9.74 4.06 22.38
CA LYS A 200 8.41 3.48 22.61
C LYS A 200 8.42 1.95 22.49
N ILE A 201 7.46 1.31 23.14
CA ILE A 201 7.23 -0.13 23.04
C ILE A 201 5.89 -0.34 22.32
N GLY A 202 5.92 -1.06 21.21
CA GLY A 202 4.74 -1.61 20.54
C GLY A 202 4.53 -3.08 20.90
N TYR A 203 3.34 -3.59 20.64
CA TYR A 203 3.06 -5.03 20.61
C TYR A 203 3.31 -5.56 19.20
N VAL A 204 3.47 -6.87 19.07
CA VAL A 204 3.67 -7.51 17.77
C VAL A 204 3.05 -8.90 17.71
N PHE A 205 2.35 -9.17 16.60
CA PHE A 205 1.93 -10.51 16.20
C PHE A 205 2.45 -10.81 14.79
N GLY A 206 2.91 -12.04 14.58
CA GLY A 206 3.43 -12.52 13.29
C GLY A 206 2.51 -13.60 12.76
N ARG A 207 1.95 -13.42 11.55
CA ARG A 207 1.06 -14.40 10.93
C ARG A 207 1.81 -15.69 10.62
N ASP A 208 1.11 -16.83 10.68
CA ASP A 208 1.56 -18.06 10.02
C ASP A 208 1.22 -17.98 8.52
N HIS A 209 2.23 -17.64 7.72
CA HIS A 209 2.11 -17.51 6.27
C HIS A 209 1.57 -18.78 5.60
N GLN A 210 2.09 -19.96 5.97
CA GLN A 210 1.74 -21.20 5.26
C GLN A 210 0.24 -21.49 5.40
N LEU A 211 -0.32 -21.28 6.58
CA LEU A 211 -1.74 -21.51 6.82
C LEU A 211 -2.62 -20.37 6.28
N SER A 212 -2.15 -19.13 6.34
CA SER A 212 -2.86 -17.99 5.76
C SER A 212 -3.03 -18.18 4.24
N ASP A 213 -1.93 -18.51 3.55
CA ASP A 213 -1.89 -18.74 2.11
C ASP A 213 -2.66 -20.00 1.70
N ALA A 214 -2.70 -21.03 2.56
CA ALA A 214 -3.50 -22.22 2.28
C ALA A 214 -5.00 -21.92 2.18
N TYR A 215 -5.49 -20.95 2.95
CA TYR A 215 -6.84 -20.42 2.79
C TYR A 215 -6.95 -19.55 1.53
N ALA A 216 -6.10 -18.53 1.40
CA ALA A 216 -6.18 -17.50 0.36
C ALA A 216 -6.10 -18.08 -1.06
N PHE A 217 -5.23 -19.08 -1.25
CA PHE A 217 -4.99 -19.74 -2.54
C PHE A 217 -5.68 -21.12 -2.66
N ASN A 218 -6.60 -21.44 -1.74
CA ASN A 218 -7.44 -22.64 -1.79
C ASN A 218 -6.66 -23.96 -1.94
N THR A 219 -5.55 -24.12 -1.21
CA THR A 219 -4.74 -25.35 -1.26
C THR A 219 -5.13 -26.38 -0.20
N LEU A 220 -5.85 -25.97 0.85
CA LEU A 220 -6.47 -26.87 1.84
C LEU A 220 -7.98 -26.69 1.86
N ASN A 221 -8.73 -27.78 2.03
CA ASN A 221 -10.17 -27.71 2.29
C ASN A 221 -10.45 -27.25 3.74
N VAL A 222 -11.72 -27.01 4.06
CA VAL A 222 -12.14 -26.50 5.39
C VAL A 222 -11.70 -27.43 6.52
N ASP A 223 -11.88 -28.74 6.40
CA ASP A 223 -11.45 -29.71 7.41
C ASP A 223 -9.92 -29.69 7.62
N GLY A 224 -9.15 -29.55 6.54
CA GLY A 224 -7.70 -29.42 6.58
C GLY A 224 -7.27 -28.13 7.29
N LEU A 225 -7.96 -27.02 7.04
CA LEU A 225 -7.71 -25.74 7.71
C LEU A 225 -8.06 -25.81 9.22
N ILE A 226 -9.18 -26.43 9.58
CA ILE A 226 -9.57 -26.66 10.99
C ILE A 226 -8.50 -27.50 11.69
N ARG A 227 -8.12 -28.64 11.08
CA ARG A 227 -7.11 -29.55 11.63
C ARG A 227 -5.76 -28.88 11.79
N ALA A 228 -5.34 -28.09 10.81
CA ALA A 228 -4.08 -27.36 10.86
C ALA A 228 -4.02 -26.43 12.08
N VAL A 229 -5.11 -25.76 12.45
CA VAL A 229 -5.18 -24.92 13.66
C VAL A 229 -5.25 -25.78 14.93
N VAL A 230 -6.27 -26.64 15.03
CA VAL A 230 -6.63 -27.35 16.28
C VAL A 230 -5.57 -28.35 16.70
N GLU A 231 -4.96 -29.06 15.75
CA GLU A 231 -3.96 -30.09 16.04
C GLU A 231 -2.54 -29.59 15.74
N GLY A 232 -2.37 -28.86 14.63
CA GLY A 232 -1.05 -28.48 14.13
C GLY A 232 -0.42 -27.27 14.81
N ARG A 233 -1.17 -26.52 15.63
CA ARG A 233 -0.71 -25.29 16.32
C ARG A 233 -1.10 -25.26 17.82
N VAL A 234 -1.34 -26.42 18.40
CA VAL A 234 -1.58 -26.55 19.85
C VAL A 234 -0.30 -26.33 20.64
N ASP A 235 -0.36 -25.51 21.68
CA ASP A 235 0.69 -25.38 22.70
C ASP A 235 0.25 -26.15 23.94
N VAL A 236 0.69 -27.42 24.04
CA VAL A 236 0.30 -28.33 25.12
C VAL A 236 0.69 -27.80 26.50
N PHE A 237 1.79 -27.05 26.59
CA PHE A 237 2.21 -26.45 27.86
C PHE A 237 1.23 -25.37 28.30
N LYS A 238 0.88 -24.44 27.39
CA LYS A 238 -0.08 -23.37 27.69
C LYS A 238 -1.51 -23.88 27.92
N GLU A 239 -1.91 -24.98 27.26
CA GLU A 239 -3.17 -25.66 27.59
C GLU A 239 -3.17 -26.18 29.04
N ASN A 240 -2.12 -26.88 29.46
CA ASN A 240 -2.01 -27.44 30.82
C ASN A 240 -1.90 -26.35 31.89
N GLU A 241 -1.24 -25.23 31.57
CA GLU A 241 -1.10 -24.07 32.47
C GLU A 241 -2.30 -23.12 32.42
N GLU A 242 -3.34 -23.42 31.64
CA GLU A 242 -4.53 -22.57 31.48
C GLU A 242 -4.20 -21.14 31.01
N ILE A 243 -3.23 -21.00 30.10
CA ILE A 243 -2.73 -19.71 29.58
C ILE A 243 -3.26 -19.52 28.15
N PRO A 244 -4.13 -18.53 27.89
CA PRO A 244 -4.57 -18.24 26.54
C PRO A 244 -3.41 -17.85 25.61
N TYR A 245 -3.42 -18.36 24.37
CA TYR A 245 -2.43 -18.06 23.33
C TYR A 245 -3.10 -17.90 21.98
N LEU A 246 -2.54 -17.08 21.11
CA LEU A 246 -3.20 -16.65 19.88
C LEU A 246 -2.52 -17.18 18.62
N VAL A 247 -3.22 -18.05 17.89
CA VAL A 247 -2.86 -18.35 16.49
C VAL A 247 -3.36 -17.20 15.62
N TYR A 248 -2.43 -16.38 15.16
CA TYR A 248 -2.71 -15.21 14.33
C TYR A 248 -2.41 -15.51 12.86
N LEU A 249 -3.36 -15.17 11.99
CA LEU A 249 -3.29 -15.28 10.52
C LEU A 249 -3.67 -13.95 9.87
N ALA A 250 -3.21 -13.72 8.64
CA ALA A 250 -3.63 -12.55 7.87
C ALA A 250 -3.50 -12.78 6.36
N SER A 251 -4.40 -12.18 5.60
CA SER A 251 -4.42 -12.17 4.12
C SER A 251 -5.03 -10.86 3.63
N ASP A 252 -4.95 -10.61 2.32
CA ASP A 252 -5.74 -9.55 1.69
C ASP A 252 -7.25 -9.81 1.87
N LEU A 253 -8.04 -8.74 1.98
CA LEU A 253 -9.51 -8.82 2.03
C LEU A 253 -10.06 -9.43 0.74
N GLU A 254 -9.38 -9.16 -0.38
CA GLU A 254 -9.65 -9.69 -1.71
C GLU A 254 -9.43 -11.20 -1.79
N ALA A 255 -8.70 -11.82 -0.85
CA ALA A 255 -8.60 -13.28 -0.75
C ALA A 255 -9.96 -13.93 -0.43
N LEU A 256 -10.93 -13.19 0.14
CA LEU A 256 -12.31 -13.65 0.29
C LEU A 256 -13.07 -13.71 -1.05
N LEU A 257 -12.48 -13.19 -2.12
CA LEU A 257 -13.08 -13.03 -3.46
C LEU A 257 -12.27 -13.73 -4.56
N SER A 258 -11.18 -14.42 -4.22
CA SER A 258 -10.27 -15.05 -5.18
C SER A 258 -10.89 -16.22 -5.96
N ASN A 259 -11.98 -16.82 -5.43
CA ASN A 259 -12.81 -17.77 -6.13
C ASN A 259 -14.24 -17.78 -5.54
N PRO A 260 -15.23 -18.40 -6.24
CA PRO A 260 -16.63 -18.31 -5.83
C PRO A 260 -16.97 -18.87 -4.45
N GLN A 261 -16.14 -19.77 -3.88
CA GLN A 261 -16.43 -20.44 -2.61
C GLN A 261 -15.71 -19.83 -1.39
N GLN A 262 -14.85 -18.83 -1.58
CA GLN A 262 -13.97 -18.30 -0.52
C GLN A 262 -14.72 -17.80 0.73
N LEU A 263 -15.83 -17.08 0.54
CA LEU A 263 -16.66 -16.57 1.65
C LEU A 263 -17.20 -17.71 2.51
N ASP A 264 -17.81 -18.72 1.88
CA ASP A 264 -18.39 -19.86 2.59
C ASP A 264 -17.31 -20.72 3.25
N ARG A 265 -16.16 -20.89 2.59
CA ARG A 265 -15.00 -21.56 3.18
C ARG A 265 -14.52 -20.86 4.46
N PHE A 266 -14.45 -19.54 4.47
CA PHE A 266 -14.02 -18.77 5.63
C PHE A 266 -14.99 -18.88 6.81
N LEU A 267 -16.28 -18.70 6.55
CA LEU A 267 -17.32 -18.80 7.58
C LEU A 267 -17.38 -20.22 8.18
N ASN A 268 -17.34 -21.24 7.34
CA ASN A 268 -17.34 -22.63 7.80
C ASN A 268 -16.06 -22.99 8.55
N TRP A 269 -14.91 -22.42 8.17
CA TRP A 269 -13.67 -22.61 8.90
C TRP A 269 -13.76 -22.04 10.31
N ILE A 270 -14.17 -20.77 10.47
CA ILE A 270 -14.32 -20.15 11.79
C ILE A 270 -15.32 -20.93 12.64
N LYS A 271 -16.49 -21.25 12.08
CA LYS A 271 -17.50 -22.05 12.79
C LYS A 271 -16.95 -23.40 13.25
N GLY A 272 -16.22 -24.11 12.38
CA GLY A 272 -15.61 -25.39 12.71
C GLY A 272 -14.52 -25.29 13.78
N LEU A 273 -13.79 -24.17 13.87
CA LEU A 273 -12.86 -23.92 14.98
C LEU A 273 -13.60 -23.74 16.32
N GLU A 274 -14.71 -23.00 16.32
CA GLU A 274 -15.52 -22.77 17.52
C GLU A 274 -16.18 -24.06 18.02
N GLU A 275 -16.70 -24.90 17.11
CA GLU A 275 -17.24 -26.23 17.43
C GLU A 275 -16.18 -27.16 18.06
N ARG A 276 -14.89 -26.90 17.81
CA ARG A 276 -13.75 -27.61 18.42
C ARG A 276 -13.20 -26.91 19.66
N GLY A 277 -13.84 -25.84 20.13
CA GLY A 277 -13.51 -25.15 21.37
C GLY A 277 -12.34 -24.17 21.27
N VAL A 278 -11.99 -23.73 20.05
CA VAL A 278 -11.04 -22.63 19.77
C VAL A 278 -11.84 -21.35 19.56
N GLU A 279 -11.74 -20.41 20.50
CA GLU A 279 -12.44 -19.11 20.42
C GLU A 279 -11.77 -18.21 19.38
N ALA A 280 -12.57 -17.67 18.45
CA ALA A 280 -12.11 -16.62 17.55
C ALA A 280 -12.19 -15.25 18.25
N ILE A 281 -11.09 -14.50 18.23
CA ILE A 281 -10.95 -13.18 18.84
C ILE A 281 -9.90 -12.39 18.05
N ASN A 282 -10.15 -11.12 17.78
CA ASN A 282 -9.16 -10.30 17.08
C ASN A 282 -7.90 -10.07 17.95
N ALA A 283 -6.75 -9.88 17.31
CA ALA A 283 -5.47 -9.80 18.00
C ALA A 283 -5.36 -8.61 18.96
N ILE A 284 -6.02 -7.50 18.66
CA ILE A 284 -6.00 -6.29 19.48
C ILE A 284 -6.76 -6.55 20.79
N GLU A 285 -7.96 -7.14 20.72
CA GLU A 285 -8.74 -7.49 21.91
C GLU A 285 -8.04 -8.57 22.75
N PHE A 286 -7.33 -9.51 22.12
CA PHE A 286 -6.48 -10.45 22.84
C PHE A 286 -5.44 -9.74 23.71
N VAL A 287 -4.73 -8.74 23.17
CA VAL A 287 -3.78 -7.91 23.93
C VAL A 287 -4.50 -7.14 25.05
N ARG A 288 -5.65 -6.53 24.76
CA ARG A 288 -6.42 -5.79 25.78
C ARG A 288 -6.87 -6.69 26.94
N LYS A 289 -7.39 -7.90 26.66
CA LYS A 289 -7.78 -8.88 27.69
C LYS A 289 -6.60 -9.34 28.54
N LYS A 290 -5.41 -9.55 27.94
CA LYS A 290 -4.17 -9.84 28.69
C LYS A 290 -3.77 -8.67 29.59
N LYS A 291 -3.78 -7.43 29.07
CA LYS A 291 -3.46 -6.22 29.86
C LYS A 291 -4.44 -5.98 31.02
N ARG A 292 -5.73 -6.28 30.83
CA ARG A 292 -6.77 -6.15 31.88
C ARG A 292 -6.77 -7.30 32.88
N GLY A 293 -5.91 -8.32 32.71
CA GLY A 293 -5.84 -9.49 33.58
C GLY A 293 -7.00 -10.49 33.40
N GLU A 294 -7.82 -10.34 32.35
CA GLU A 294 -8.88 -11.30 32.02
C GLU A 294 -8.33 -12.61 31.47
N PHE A 295 -7.20 -12.54 30.74
CA PHE A 295 -6.46 -13.71 30.30
C PHE A 295 -5.21 -13.89 31.14
N LYS A 296 -5.02 -15.10 31.70
CA LYS A 296 -3.80 -15.47 32.41
C LYS A 296 -2.58 -15.27 31.51
N CYS A 297 -1.53 -14.67 32.04
CA CYS A 297 -0.28 -14.39 31.34
C CYS A 297 0.84 -15.34 31.80
N LEU A 298 1.80 -15.62 30.91
CA LEU A 298 3.13 -16.02 31.37
C LEU A 298 3.79 -14.88 32.14
N GLU A 299 4.76 -15.18 33.01
CA GLU A 299 5.52 -14.17 33.72
C GLU A 299 6.20 -13.20 32.71
N GLY A 300 5.85 -11.91 32.80
CA GLY A 300 6.36 -10.88 31.90
C GLY A 300 5.68 -10.78 30.53
N GLU A 301 4.70 -11.62 30.19
CA GLU A 301 3.96 -11.55 28.92
C GLU A 301 3.22 -10.22 28.77
N CYS A 302 3.15 -9.69 27.54
CA CYS A 302 2.66 -8.33 27.23
C CYS A 302 3.46 -7.18 27.88
N SER A 303 4.71 -7.39 28.29
CA SER A 303 5.58 -6.34 28.84
C SER A 303 6.92 -6.23 28.08
N ASP A 304 7.78 -5.27 28.47
CA ASP A 304 9.15 -5.13 27.90
C ASP A 304 10.02 -6.38 28.15
N HIS A 305 9.68 -7.20 29.15
CA HIS A 305 10.35 -8.48 29.39
C HIS A 305 10.07 -9.52 28.30
N PHE A 306 8.95 -9.39 27.58
CA PHE A 306 8.54 -10.27 26.46
C PHE A 306 8.89 -9.68 25.09
N ARG A 307 10.03 -9.01 25.03
CA ARG A 307 10.47 -8.33 23.82
C ARG A 307 11.06 -9.29 22.80
N ILE A 308 10.63 -9.14 21.55
CA ILE A 308 11.27 -9.74 20.38
C ILE A 308 11.83 -8.66 19.47
N ASN A 309 12.66 -9.07 18.50
CA ASN A 309 13.17 -8.18 17.47
C ASN A 309 12.58 -8.57 16.11
N VAL A 310 12.47 -7.59 15.23
CA VAL A 310 12.00 -7.72 13.85
C VAL A 310 13.16 -7.34 12.93
N LYS A 311 13.39 -8.13 11.87
CA LYS A 311 14.44 -7.87 10.87
C LYS A 311 14.08 -6.61 10.07
N ASP A 312 14.98 -5.64 10.01
CA ASP A 312 14.79 -4.45 9.17
C ASP A 312 14.64 -4.87 7.70
N TYR A 313 13.70 -4.22 7.01
CA TYR A 313 13.25 -4.49 5.64
C TYR A 313 12.56 -5.84 5.41
N SER A 314 12.33 -6.64 6.44
CA SER A 314 11.51 -7.86 6.30
C SER A 314 10.05 -7.52 6.04
N SER A 315 9.33 -8.45 5.41
CA SER A 315 7.95 -8.28 4.94
C SER A 315 7.10 -9.55 5.13
N TRP A 316 5.82 -9.50 4.78
CA TRP A 316 4.95 -10.69 4.77
C TRP A 316 4.88 -11.43 3.41
N SER A 317 5.44 -10.86 2.34
CA SER A 317 5.16 -11.28 0.96
C SER A 317 6.38 -11.31 0.03
N ASP A 318 7.61 -11.25 0.57
CA ASP A 318 8.84 -11.34 -0.21
C ASP A 318 8.97 -12.66 -1.03
N TYR A 319 9.92 -12.70 -1.96
CA TYR A 319 10.29 -13.93 -2.67
C TYR A 319 11.02 -14.92 -1.73
N TYR A 320 10.25 -15.65 -0.93
CA TYR A 320 10.78 -16.53 0.11
C TYR A 320 11.64 -17.68 -0.43
N ASP A 321 11.43 -18.11 -1.68
CA ASP A 321 12.27 -19.11 -2.36
C ASP A 321 13.72 -18.64 -2.56
N LEU A 322 13.96 -17.34 -2.51
CA LEU A 322 15.29 -16.73 -2.63
C LEU A 322 15.89 -16.32 -1.27
N SER A 323 15.20 -16.59 -0.16
CA SER A 323 15.71 -16.34 1.19
C SER A 323 16.95 -17.18 1.47
N VAL A 324 17.96 -16.57 2.11
CA VAL A 324 19.21 -17.24 2.50
C VAL A 324 19.36 -17.39 4.02
N ASP A 325 18.50 -16.75 4.80
CA ASP A 325 18.53 -16.73 6.27
C ASP A 325 17.24 -17.31 6.90
N GLY A 326 16.37 -17.89 6.08
CA GLY A 326 15.07 -18.43 6.48
C GLY A 326 14.02 -17.35 6.79
N ARG A 327 14.30 -16.08 6.48
CA ARG A 327 13.44 -14.92 6.74
C ARG A 327 13.13 -14.14 5.47
N THR A 328 12.16 -13.25 5.57
CA THR A 328 11.80 -12.33 4.49
C THR A 328 12.72 -11.11 4.47
N GLY A 329 12.80 -10.45 3.31
CA GLY A 329 13.33 -9.11 3.11
C GLY A 329 12.33 -8.28 2.31
N ASP A 330 12.87 -7.38 1.48
CA ASP A 330 12.14 -6.50 0.56
C ASP A 330 12.63 -6.66 -0.89
N MET A 331 13.31 -7.77 -1.20
CA MET A 331 13.92 -7.97 -2.52
C MET A 331 12.87 -8.01 -3.63
N ARG A 332 11.61 -8.37 -3.31
CA ARG A 332 10.48 -8.23 -4.22
C ARG A 332 10.34 -6.83 -4.78
N TRP A 333 10.35 -5.79 -3.95
CA TRP A 333 10.13 -4.41 -4.39
C TRP A 333 11.41 -3.67 -4.74
N LEU A 334 12.56 -4.09 -4.19
CA LEU A 334 13.84 -3.47 -4.51
C LEU A 334 14.51 -4.09 -5.74
N GLY A 335 14.22 -5.36 -6.04
CA GLY A 335 14.91 -6.15 -7.07
C GLY A 335 16.32 -6.60 -6.66
N VAL A 336 16.71 -6.38 -5.40
CA VAL A 336 18.04 -6.67 -4.86
C VAL A 336 17.90 -7.48 -3.58
N ARG A 337 18.59 -8.62 -3.50
CA ARG A 337 18.73 -9.37 -2.25
C ARG A 337 19.81 -8.74 -1.39
N ARG A 338 19.44 -8.29 -0.19
CA ARG A 338 20.31 -7.47 0.67
C ARG A 338 21.49 -8.24 1.24
N GLU A 339 21.32 -9.54 1.50
CA GLU A 339 22.31 -10.37 2.19
C GLU A 339 23.60 -10.56 1.39
N ASP A 340 23.52 -10.58 0.06
CA ASP A 340 24.67 -10.68 -0.85
C ASP A 340 24.76 -9.53 -1.86
N ASN A 341 23.87 -8.53 -1.73
CA ASN A 341 23.79 -7.33 -2.58
C ASN A 341 23.70 -7.65 -4.08
N LYS A 342 22.93 -8.69 -4.43
CA LYS A 342 22.76 -9.14 -5.82
C LYS A 342 21.38 -8.82 -6.36
N VAL A 343 21.36 -8.40 -7.62
CA VAL A 343 20.13 -8.15 -8.40
C VAL A 343 19.55 -9.49 -8.82
N ILE A 344 18.27 -9.71 -8.51
CA ILE A 344 17.59 -10.98 -8.79
C ILE A 344 16.89 -10.96 -10.16
N HIS A 345 16.46 -12.12 -10.62
CA HIS A 345 15.52 -12.29 -11.73
C HIS A 345 14.30 -13.09 -11.28
N ARG A 346 13.19 -12.97 -12.00
CA ARG A 346 11.98 -13.79 -11.81
C ARG A 346 11.44 -14.33 -13.13
N MET A 347 10.63 -15.38 -13.04
CA MET A 347 10.00 -15.98 -14.20
C MET A 347 8.75 -15.19 -14.59
N TYR A 348 8.67 -14.78 -15.85
CA TYR A 348 7.49 -14.14 -16.42
C TYR A 348 7.26 -14.67 -17.84
N LYS A 349 6.04 -15.15 -18.14
CA LYS A 349 5.67 -15.76 -19.43
C LYS A 349 6.70 -16.78 -19.96
N GLY A 350 7.21 -17.63 -19.07
CA GLY A 350 8.18 -18.68 -19.40
C GLY A 350 9.63 -18.21 -19.61
N LYS A 351 9.96 -16.95 -19.33
CA LYS A 351 11.31 -16.39 -19.47
C LYS A 351 11.79 -15.77 -18.16
N LYS A 352 13.11 -15.76 -17.94
CA LYS A 352 13.71 -15.00 -16.83
C LYS A 352 13.74 -13.51 -17.19
N VAL A 353 13.27 -12.67 -16.27
CA VAL A 353 13.27 -11.21 -16.38
C VAL A 353 14.05 -10.62 -15.20
N SER A 354 15.06 -9.81 -15.49
CA SER A 354 15.80 -9.08 -14.46
C SER A 354 14.89 -8.15 -13.69
N GLN A 355 15.06 -8.10 -12.37
CA GLN A 355 14.30 -7.21 -11.49
C GLN A 355 15.02 -5.86 -11.28
N LEU A 356 16.09 -5.58 -12.03
CA LEU A 356 16.88 -4.35 -11.94
C LEU A 356 16.03 -3.07 -12.09
N TRP A 357 14.99 -3.13 -12.92
CA TRP A 357 14.06 -2.02 -13.14
C TRP A 357 13.39 -1.55 -11.84
N LYS A 358 13.17 -2.44 -10.87
CA LYS A 358 12.59 -2.08 -9.57
C LYS A 358 13.51 -1.21 -8.74
N TYR A 359 14.82 -1.47 -8.78
CA TYR A 359 15.82 -0.64 -8.13
C TYR A 359 15.84 0.76 -8.74
N ALA A 360 15.91 0.84 -10.08
CA ALA A 360 15.90 2.11 -10.80
C ALA A 360 14.61 2.91 -10.56
N PHE A 361 13.44 2.24 -10.60
CA PHE A 361 12.15 2.86 -10.33
C PHE A 361 12.07 3.39 -8.88
N THR A 362 12.52 2.59 -7.91
CA THR A 362 12.60 3.02 -6.51
C THR A 362 13.49 4.24 -6.35
N LYS A 363 14.71 4.20 -6.92
CA LYS A 363 15.67 5.31 -6.85
C LYS A 363 15.15 6.58 -7.53
N LEU A 364 14.53 6.45 -8.71
CA LEU A 364 13.92 7.56 -9.42
C LEU A 364 12.82 8.22 -8.56
N PHE A 365 11.88 7.45 -8.02
CA PHE A 365 10.81 8.01 -7.20
C PHE A 365 11.34 8.65 -5.91
N ARG A 366 12.44 8.17 -5.32
CA ARG A 366 13.13 8.91 -4.23
C ARG A 366 13.64 10.28 -4.64
N GLU A 367 14.07 10.43 -5.88
CA GLU A 367 14.51 11.71 -6.44
C GLU A 367 13.31 12.61 -6.73
N LEU A 368 12.28 12.09 -7.41
CA LEU A 368 11.06 12.83 -7.74
C LEU A 368 10.32 13.32 -6.48
N ASN A 369 10.14 12.46 -5.47
CA ASN A 369 9.50 12.84 -4.21
C ASN A 369 10.23 13.98 -3.51
N ARG A 370 11.58 13.96 -3.54
CA ARG A 370 12.38 15.05 -2.96
C ARG A 370 12.25 16.32 -3.77
N SER A 371 12.26 16.25 -5.10
CA SER A 371 12.11 17.43 -5.96
C SER A 371 10.74 18.09 -5.77
N VAL A 372 9.67 17.30 -5.65
CA VAL A 372 8.33 17.82 -5.30
C VAL A 372 8.32 18.43 -3.90
N ARG A 373 8.79 17.70 -2.88
CA ARG A 373 8.83 18.21 -1.49
C ARG A 373 9.62 19.50 -1.39
N PHE A 374 10.83 19.54 -1.94
CA PHE A 374 11.67 20.73 -1.88
C PHE A 374 11.08 21.87 -2.68
N GLY A 375 10.40 21.61 -3.79
CA GLY A 375 9.69 22.66 -4.52
C GLY A 375 8.54 23.28 -3.72
N ILE A 376 7.79 22.46 -2.98
CA ILE A 376 6.74 22.95 -2.06
C ILE A 376 7.33 23.76 -0.91
N ILE A 377 8.37 23.25 -0.24
CA ILE A 377 9.04 23.96 0.86
C ILE A 377 9.58 25.30 0.37
N ASP A 378 10.24 25.29 -0.79
CA ASP A 378 10.83 26.49 -1.40
C ASP A 378 9.78 27.55 -1.75
N LEU A 379 8.65 27.16 -2.35
CA LEU A 379 7.56 28.09 -2.66
C LEU A 379 6.87 28.63 -1.40
N ILE A 380 6.71 27.81 -0.36
CA ILE A 380 6.21 28.30 0.93
C ILE A 380 7.21 29.30 1.53
N HIS A 381 8.50 28.99 1.55
CA HIS A 381 9.54 29.89 2.08
C HIS A 381 9.74 31.16 1.26
N HIS A 382 9.42 31.13 -0.04
CA HIS A 382 9.44 32.34 -0.85
C HIS A 382 8.47 33.40 -0.33
N TYR A 383 7.30 32.96 0.17
CA TYR A 383 6.24 33.82 0.69
C TYR A 383 6.28 33.98 2.21
N LEU A 384 6.70 32.94 2.93
CA LEU A 384 6.83 32.87 4.38
C LEU A 384 8.25 32.43 4.78
N PRO A 385 9.26 33.32 4.72
CA PRO A 385 10.66 32.96 4.99
C PRO A 385 10.91 32.38 6.39
N GLU A 386 10.09 32.76 7.36
CA GLU A 386 10.19 32.32 8.76
C GLU A 386 9.37 31.05 9.07
N ALA A 387 8.67 30.49 8.08
CA ALA A 387 7.87 29.27 8.28
C ALA A 387 8.80 28.09 8.61
N ASP A 388 8.60 27.49 9.78
CA ASP A 388 9.36 26.31 10.17
C ASP A 388 8.84 25.05 9.43
N VAL A 389 9.70 24.03 9.36
CA VAL A 389 9.39 22.79 8.65
C VAL A 389 8.24 22.01 9.29
N ASP A 390 8.04 22.12 10.61
CA ASP A 390 6.97 21.40 11.31
C ASP A 390 5.60 22.05 11.04
N SER A 391 5.54 23.37 10.88
CA SER A 391 4.37 24.10 10.38
C SER A 391 4.00 23.67 8.96
N ILE A 392 4.98 23.50 8.07
CA ILE A 392 4.76 22.97 6.71
C ILE A 392 4.24 21.52 6.76
N LYS A 393 4.84 20.66 7.59
CA LYS A 393 4.35 19.29 7.77
C LYS A 393 2.92 19.27 8.28
N GLU A 394 2.59 20.07 9.28
CA GLU A 394 1.25 20.15 9.85
C GLU A 394 0.23 20.59 8.79
N PHE A 395 0.57 21.57 7.96
CA PHE A 395 -0.25 21.94 6.79
C PHE A 395 -0.46 20.74 5.86
N LEU A 396 0.61 20.05 5.46
CA LEU A 396 0.52 18.89 4.57
C LEU A 396 -0.27 17.74 5.21
N ILE A 397 -0.23 17.55 6.53
CA ILE A 397 -1.04 16.56 7.23
C ILE A 397 -2.52 16.97 7.17
N ARG A 398 -2.84 18.23 7.51
CA ARG A 398 -4.23 18.72 7.49
C ARG A 398 -4.83 18.79 6.10
N TYR A 399 -4.02 18.90 5.05
CA TYR A 399 -4.51 18.86 3.67
C TYR A 399 -5.24 17.53 3.35
N SER A 400 -5.07 16.47 4.16
CA SER A 400 -5.88 15.25 4.08
C SER A 400 -7.38 15.56 4.16
N ARG A 401 -7.76 16.58 4.92
CA ARG A 401 -9.15 17.06 5.07
C ARG A 401 -9.74 17.64 3.79
N ILE A 402 -8.90 18.04 2.83
CA ILE A 402 -9.32 18.44 1.48
C ILE A 402 -9.28 17.24 0.55
N PHE A 403 -8.20 16.46 0.58
CA PHE A 403 -8.02 15.33 -0.33
C PHE A 403 -9.08 14.23 -0.12
N PHE A 404 -9.47 13.97 1.13
CA PHE A 404 -10.51 13.00 1.50
C PHE A 404 -11.75 13.69 2.11
N ARG A 405 -12.09 14.88 1.63
CA ARG A 405 -13.10 15.77 2.24
C ARG A 405 -14.40 15.05 2.61
N GLU A 406 -15.04 14.36 1.67
CA GLU A 406 -16.35 13.74 1.95
C GLU A 406 -16.27 12.63 3.02
N HIS A 407 -15.11 12.00 3.22
CA HIS A 407 -14.93 11.04 4.32
C HIS A 407 -14.96 11.76 5.66
N TYR A 408 -14.23 12.85 5.80
CA TYR A 408 -14.19 13.63 7.04
C TYR A 408 -15.53 14.33 7.33
N GLU A 409 -16.19 14.85 6.29
CA GLU A 409 -17.54 15.44 6.40
C GLU A 409 -18.60 14.42 6.83
N TYR A 410 -18.48 13.16 6.37
CA TYR A 410 -19.37 12.08 6.81
C TYR A 410 -19.35 11.89 8.34
N PHE A 411 -18.21 12.17 8.97
CA PHE A 411 -18.02 12.09 10.43
C PHE A 411 -18.03 13.46 11.12
N GLU A 412 -18.57 14.50 10.46
CA GLU A 412 -18.70 15.86 11.00
C GLU A 412 -17.37 16.48 11.47
N MET A 413 -16.26 16.09 10.84
CA MET A 413 -14.94 16.64 11.16
C MET A 413 -14.64 17.88 10.30
N ASP A 414 -13.82 18.79 10.84
CA ASP A 414 -13.50 20.07 10.18
C ASP A 414 -12.69 19.86 8.88
N THR A 415 -13.26 20.34 7.77
CA THR A 415 -12.66 20.36 6.43
C THR A 415 -12.51 21.78 5.87
N SER A 416 -12.69 22.80 6.72
CA SER A 416 -12.59 24.20 6.34
C SER A 416 -11.18 24.56 5.89
N VAL A 417 -11.09 25.52 4.96
CA VAL A 417 -9.81 26.01 4.47
C VAL A 417 -9.02 26.64 5.62
N GLU A 418 -9.70 27.37 6.51
CA GLU A 418 -9.11 27.99 7.70
C GLU A 418 -8.44 26.96 8.62
N TYR A 419 -9.07 25.79 8.83
CA TYR A 419 -8.45 24.71 9.61
C TYR A 419 -7.17 24.20 8.95
N VAL A 420 -7.23 23.99 7.64
CA VAL A 420 -6.15 23.37 6.86
C VAL A 420 -4.95 24.30 6.74
N THR A 421 -5.17 25.57 6.41
CA THR A 421 -4.09 26.54 6.18
C THR A 421 -3.59 27.21 7.47
N LYS A 422 -4.25 27.02 8.62
CA LYS A 422 -3.84 27.59 9.91
C LYS A 422 -2.32 27.55 10.20
N PRO A 423 -1.57 26.45 9.94
CA PRO A 423 -0.13 26.41 10.20
C PRO A 423 0.71 27.35 9.33
N ILE A 424 0.14 27.81 8.21
CA ILE A 424 0.75 28.71 7.22
C ILE A 424 -0.25 29.82 6.85
N GLU A 425 -0.99 30.35 7.84
CA GLU A 425 -2.18 31.20 7.64
C GLU A 425 -1.91 32.51 6.88
N GLU A 426 -0.66 32.98 6.88
CA GLU A 426 -0.21 34.18 6.17
C GLU A 426 0.02 33.95 4.65
N MET A 427 0.03 32.69 4.19
CA MET A 427 0.16 32.34 2.78
C MET A 427 -1.19 32.44 2.06
N ASP A 428 -1.19 32.89 0.80
CA ASP A 428 -2.40 32.82 -0.05
C ASP A 428 -2.90 31.37 -0.12
N PRO A 429 -4.14 31.08 0.35
CA PRO A 429 -4.73 29.76 0.30
C PRO A 429 -4.78 29.17 -1.12
N THR A 430 -4.86 30.00 -2.16
CA THR A 430 -4.89 29.50 -3.55
C THR A 430 -3.62 28.76 -3.91
N LEU A 431 -2.46 29.38 -3.65
CA LEU A 431 -1.17 28.75 -3.87
C LEU A 431 -0.93 27.61 -2.86
N ALA A 432 -1.20 27.83 -1.57
CA ALA A 432 -1.00 26.82 -0.54
C ALA A 432 -1.73 25.51 -0.85
N LEU A 433 -3.03 25.58 -1.15
CA LEU A 433 -3.85 24.40 -1.46
C LEU A 433 -3.44 23.73 -2.78
N LYS A 434 -2.93 24.50 -3.76
CA LYS A 434 -2.33 23.94 -4.97
C LYS A 434 -1.06 23.14 -4.66
N LEU A 435 -0.20 23.62 -3.76
CA LEU A 435 0.98 22.89 -3.28
C LEU A 435 0.60 21.63 -2.49
N GLY A 436 -0.43 21.72 -1.64
CA GLY A 436 -1.00 20.56 -0.95
C GLY A 436 -1.46 19.48 -1.94
N ARG A 437 -2.20 19.87 -2.97
CA ARG A 437 -2.62 18.98 -4.06
C ARG A 437 -1.43 18.29 -4.72
N ILE A 438 -0.44 19.06 -5.16
CA ILE A 438 0.77 18.54 -5.83
C ILE A 438 1.48 17.52 -4.93
N TYR A 439 1.62 17.81 -3.63
CA TYR A 439 2.20 16.89 -2.67
C TYR A 439 1.43 15.57 -2.59
N TYR A 440 0.10 15.64 -2.50
CA TYR A 440 -0.74 14.45 -2.37
C TYR A 440 -0.81 13.62 -3.64
N ILE A 441 -0.75 14.25 -4.82
CA ILE A 441 -0.59 13.52 -6.08
C ILE A 441 0.77 12.80 -6.12
N MET A 442 1.84 13.41 -5.62
CA MET A 442 3.12 12.72 -5.45
C MET A 442 3.01 11.55 -4.47
N LEU A 443 2.33 11.70 -3.32
CA LEU A 443 2.11 10.59 -2.39
C LEU A 443 1.32 9.44 -3.04
N LEU A 444 0.24 9.76 -3.77
CA LEU A 444 -0.55 8.80 -4.54
C LEU A 444 0.30 8.04 -5.56
N ALA A 445 1.27 8.70 -6.19
CA ALA A 445 2.17 8.09 -7.16
C ALA A 445 3.17 7.07 -6.56
N ASN A 446 3.18 6.88 -5.23
CA ASN A 446 4.12 6.00 -4.54
C ASN A 446 3.56 4.63 -4.17
N HIS A 447 2.45 4.18 -4.79
CA HIS A 447 1.95 2.81 -4.62
C HIS A 447 3.07 1.78 -4.77
N SER A 448 3.04 0.75 -3.93
CA SER A 448 4.02 -0.33 -3.94
C SER A 448 3.80 -1.33 -5.09
N ASP A 449 2.57 -1.44 -5.57
CA ASP A 449 2.06 -2.43 -6.53
C ASP A 449 2.89 -2.62 -7.78
N PRO A 450 3.38 -1.56 -8.46
CA PRO A 450 4.24 -1.75 -9.63
C PRO A 450 5.36 -2.74 -9.33
N ARG A 451 6.03 -2.55 -8.18
CA ARG A 451 7.21 -3.32 -7.80
C ARG A 451 6.86 -4.65 -7.12
N PHE A 452 5.59 -4.95 -6.88
CA PHE A 452 5.18 -6.27 -6.41
C PHE A 452 5.33 -7.33 -7.52
N TRP A 453 4.98 -6.97 -8.76
CA TRP A 453 4.91 -7.85 -9.92
C TRP A 453 6.26 -8.06 -10.62
N GLU A 454 6.40 -9.16 -11.36
CA GLU A 454 7.66 -9.53 -12.01
C GLU A 454 7.99 -8.68 -13.25
N ASN A 455 6.97 -8.13 -13.93
CA ASN A 455 7.08 -7.29 -15.12
C ASN A 455 6.71 -5.84 -14.82
N ILE A 456 7.39 -4.89 -15.49
CA ILE A 456 7.14 -3.45 -15.29
C ILE A 456 5.85 -2.96 -15.98
N ASP A 457 5.51 -3.51 -17.15
CA ASP A 457 4.39 -3.03 -17.98
C ASP A 457 3.05 -3.52 -17.42
N THR A 458 2.49 -2.74 -16.48
CA THR A 458 1.21 -3.01 -15.80
C THR A 458 0.43 -1.71 -15.60
N ARG A 459 -0.89 -1.83 -15.39
CA ARG A 459 -1.80 -0.68 -15.18
C ARG A 459 -1.39 0.17 -13.97
N VAL A 460 -0.82 -0.44 -12.93
CA VAL A 460 -0.37 0.25 -11.71
C VAL A 460 0.93 1.03 -11.93
N THR A 461 1.87 0.51 -12.74
CA THR A 461 3.06 1.29 -13.11
C THR A 461 2.66 2.52 -13.91
N PHE A 462 1.72 2.36 -14.86
CA PHE A 462 1.17 3.47 -15.61
C PHE A 462 0.52 4.50 -14.68
N GLY A 463 -0.35 4.06 -13.75
CA GLY A 463 -1.00 4.93 -12.78
C GLY A 463 -0.01 5.76 -11.94
N ASN A 464 1.02 5.13 -11.37
CA ASN A 464 2.06 5.84 -10.61
C ASN A 464 2.76 6.90 -11.47
N VAL A 465 3.15 6.55 -12.69
CA VAL A 465 3.89 7.47 -13.58
C VAL A 465 3.00 8.60 -14.06
N SER A 466 1.73 8.33 -14.38
CA SER A 466 0.76 9.38 -14.72
C SER A 466 0.54 10.35 -13.56
N ALA A 467 0.37 9.85 -12.34
CA ALA A 467 0.19 10.70 -11.17
C ALA A 467 1.42 11.58 -10.91
N ILE A 468 2.64 11.03 -10.86
CA ILE A 468 3.83 11.85 -10.62
C ILE A 468 4.11 12.83 -11.77
N SER A 469 3.79 12.45 -13.02
CA SER A 469 3.88 13.37 -14.16
C SER A 469 2.96 14.58 -13.98
N LYS A 470 1.72 14.36 -13.52
CA LYS A 470 0.80 15.46 -13.21
C LYS A 470 1.37 16.38 -12.12
N ALA A 471 1.88 15.82 -11.02
CA ALA A 471 2.46 16.61 -9.94
C ALA A 471 3.67 17.45 -10.40
N LEU A 472 4.56 16.86 -11.21
CA LEU A 472 5.75 17.55 -11.73
C LEU A 472 5.37 18.69 -12.69
N ILE A 473 4.43 18.43 -13.61
CA ILE A 473 3.98 19.44 -14.58
C ILE A 473 3.23 20.57 -13.88
N GLU A 474 2.31 20.26 -12.96
CA GLU A 474 1.60 21.29 -12.18
C GLU A 474 2.58 22.16 -11.38
N LEU A 475 3.59 21.56 -10.73
CA LEU A 475 4.58 22.33 -9.96
C LEU A 475 5.54 23.14 -10.86
N MET A 476 5.88 22.61 -12.02
CA MET A 476 6.65 23.34 -13.04
C MET A 476 5.89 24.58 -13.50
N THR A 477 4.60 24.45 -13.81
CA THR A 477 3.75 25.57 -14.20
C THR A 477 3.61 26.59 -13.09
N VAL A 478 3.45 26.17 -11.82
CA VAL A 478 3.46 27.09 -10.68
C VAL A 478 4.75 27.91 -10.65
N TYR A 479 5.92 27.28 -10.78
CA TYR A 479 7.17 28.05 -10.86
C TYR A 479 7.24 29.02 -12.04
N MET A 480 6.65 28.67 -13.18
CA MET A 480 6.60 29.57 -14.35
C MET A 480 5.68 30.77 -14.08
N ASP A 481 4.52 30.54 -13.49
CA ASP A 481 3.54 31.58 -13.16
C ASP A 481 4.09 32.57 -12.11
N GLU A 482 4.91 32.06 -11.18
CA GLU A 482 5.63 32.83 -10.17
C GLU A 482 6.88 33.56 -10.70
N GLY A 483 7.17 33.47 -12.00
CA GLY A 483 8.35 34.09 -12.63
C GLY A 483 9.69 33.43 -12.26
N LEU A 484 9.66 32.25 -11.64
CA LEU A 484 10.81 31.47 -11.18
C LEU A 484 11.23 30.42 -12.24
N HIS A 485 11.36 30.85 -13.49
CA HIS A 485 11.59 29.98 -14.66
C HIS A 485 12.82 29.06 -14.54
N GLU A 486 13.88 29.49 -13.85
CA GLU A 486 15.07 28.65 -13.64
C GLU A 486 14.72 27.38 -12.84
N ARG A 487 13.87 27.51 -11.82
CA ARG A 487 13.43 26.39 -10.97
C ARG A 487 12.45 25.47 -11.70
N ALA A 488 11.63 26.04 -12.59
CA ALA A 488 10.78 25.23 -13.48
C ALA A 488 11.61 24.24 -14.33
N ASN A 489 12.78 24.65 -14.82
CA ASN A 489 13.67 23.76 -15.58
C ASN A 489 14.20 22.58 -14.75
N TYR A 490 14.37 22.75 -13.43
CA TYR A 490 14.78 21.64 -12.56
C TYR A 490 13.70 20.56 -12.49
N LEU A 491 12.41 20.94 -12.47
CA LEU A 491 11.31 19.98 -12.52
C LEU A 491 11.12 19.37 -13.90
N PHE A 492 11.35 20.16 -14.95
CA PHE A 492 11.37 19.62 -16.30
C PHE A 492 12.46 18.54 -16.46
N LEU A 493 13.64 18.73 -15.87
CA LEU A 493 14.69 17.70 -15.85
C LEU A 493 14.23 16.42 -15.14
N GLU A 494 13.51 16.54 -14.02
CA GLU A 494 12.95 15.39 -13.32
C GLU A 494 11.89 14.65 -14.15
N TYR A 495 11.03 15.40 -14.85
CA TYR A 495 10.07 14.83 -15.79
C TYR A 495 10.77 14.16 -16.99
N MET A 496 11.86 14.75 -17.51
CA MET A 496 12.67 14.15 -18.58
C MET A 496 13.28 12.80 -18.19
N LYS A 497 13.57 12.56 -16.90
CA LYS A 497 14.01 11.24 -16.42
C LYS A 497 12.93 10.17 -16.49
N LEU A 498 11.64 10.55 -16.47
CA LEU A 498 10.53 9.63 -16.75
C LEU A 498 10.45 9.31 -18.25
N LEU A 499 10.50 10.34 -19.10
CA LEU A 499 10.48 10.17 -20.55
C LEU A 499 11.66 9.32 -21.04
N ALA A 500 12.85 9.57 -20.51
CA ALA A 500 14.08 8.87 -20.83
C ALA A 500 14.43 7.77 -19.81
N PHE A 501 13.44 7.15 -19.16
CA PHE A 501 13.67 6.11 -18.13
C PHE A 501 14.71 5.03 -18.52
N PRO A 502 14.76 4.52 -19.77
CA PRO A 502 15.77 3.54 -20.16
C PRO A 502 17.23 4.02 -20.03
N GLN A 503 17.47 5.34 -20.11
CA GLN A 503 18.79 5.95 -19.97
C GLN A 503 19.35 5.82 -18.55
N LEU A 504 18.47 5.68 -17.55
CA LEU A 504 18.85 5.61 -16.14
C LEU A 504 19.70 4.37 -15.81
N TYR A 505 19.74 3.35 -16.66
CA TYR A 505 20.72 2.26 -16.54
C TYR A 505 22.16 2.77 -16.53
N TYR A 506 22.46 3.74 -17.40
CA TYR A 506 23.77 4.35 -17.50
C TYR A 506 23.97 5.41 -16.41
N ASP A 507 23.00 6.30 -16.24
CA ASP A 507 23.12 7.44 -15.33
C ASP A 507 23.18 7.01 -13.85
N TYR A 508 22.53 5.89 -13.50
CA TYR A 508 22.61 5.29 -12.17
C TYR A 508 23.72 4.23 -12.05
N GLU A 509 24.55 4.08 -13.07
CA GLU A 509 25.67 3.14 -13.10
C GLU A 509 25.25 1.69 -12.76
N LEU A 510 24.06 1.27 -13.20
CA LEU A 510 23.48 -0.02 -12.81
C LEU A 510 24.31 -1.20 -13.32
N PHE A 511 25.11 -0.99 -14.37
CA PHE A 511 26.10 -1.93 -14.88
C PHE A 511 27.18 -2.33 -13.85
N LYS A 512 27.35 -1.56 -12.76
CA LYS A 512 28.28 -1.89 -11.66
C LYS A 512 27.68 -2.86 -10.64
N MET A 513 26.35 -3.03 -10.63
CA MET A 513 25.69 -3.96 -9.72
C MET A 513 25.96 -5.40 -10.15
N GLN A 514 25.93 -6.34 -9.19
CA GLN A 514 26.13 -7.76 -9.48
C GLN A 514 24.79 -8.46 -9.64
N GLY A 515 24.62 -9.22 -10.73
CA GLY A 515 23.48 -10.13 -10.91
C GLY A 515 23.62 -11.39 -10.06
N LEU A 516 22.50 -11.96 -9.62
CA LEU A 516 22.46 -13.21 -8.86
C LEU A 516 23.07 -14.38 -9.66
N GLU A 517 22.69 -14.51 -10.93
CA GLU A 517 23.26 -15.45 -11.91
C GLU A 517 24.31 -14.79 -12.83
N GLY A 518 24.59 -13.50 -12.61
CA GLY A 518 25.65 -12.75 -13.29
C GLY A 518 25.23 -12.07 -14.60
N TRP A 519 23.98 -12.18 -15.03
CA TRP A 519 23.49 -11.57 -16.28
C TRP A 519 22.44 -10.48 -16.06
N GLU A 520 21.81 -10.45 -14.88
CA GLU A 520 20.68 -9.60 -14.55
C GLU A 520 20.98 -8.10 -14.65
N THR A 521 22.25 -7.72 -14.52
CA THR A 521 22.72 -6.33 -14.55
C THR A 521 23.36 -5.95 -15.89
N SER A 522 23.22 -6.80 -16.91
CA SER A 522 23.65 -6.47 -18.27
C SER A 522 22.69 -5.50 -18.94
N GLU A 523 23.23 -4.75 -19.91
CA GLU A 523 22.47 -3.82 -20.73
C GLU A 523 21.31 -4.53 -21.44
N LYS A 524 21.57 -5.72 -21.99
CA LYS A 524 20.55 -6.55 -22.62
C LYS A 524 19.41 -6.91 -21.67
N ALA A 525 19.73 -7.32 -20.44
CA ALA A 525 18.73 -7.69 -19.44
C ALA A 525 17.87 -6.48 -19.04
N TRP A 526 18.48 -5.31 -18.91
CA TRP A 526 17.78 -4.04 -18.65
C TRP A 526 16.78 -3.73 -19.77
N PHE A 527 17.23 -3.60 -21.01
CA PHE A 527 16.34 -3.24 -22.12
C PHE A 527 15.28 -4.31 -22.43
N ASP A 528 15.61 -5.60 -22.26
CA ASP A 528 14.62 -6.66 -22.39
C ASP A 528 13.50 -6.55 -21.35
N SER A 529 13.82 -6.14 -20.11
CA SER A 529 12.83 -5.97 -19.04
C SER A 529 11.87 -4.79 -19.24
N LEU A 530 12.23 -3.83 -20.11
CA LEU A 530 11.45 -2.61 -20.38
C LEU A 530 10.61 -2.69 -21.66
N LYS A 531 10.65 -3.81 -22.38
CA LYS A 531 9.89 -3.98 -23.62
C LYS A 531 8.39 -3.80 -23.36
N SER A 532 7.71 -3.17 -24.32
CA SER A 532 6.26 -3.04 -24.27
C SER A 532 5.60 -4.42 -24.31
N GLU A 533 4.59 -4.61 -23.48
CA GLU A 533 3.72 -5.79 -23.48
C GLU A 533 2.44 -5.59 -24.30
N VAL A 534 2.31 -4.46 -25.02
CA VAL A 534 1.09 -4.13 -25.79
C VAL A 534 1.37 -3.83 -27.26
N PRO A 535 0.47 -4.19 -28.19
CA PRO A 535 0.71 -3.98 -29.62
C PRO A 535 0.61 -2.52 -30.08
N MET A 536 -0.10 -1.67 -29.34
CA MET A 536 -0.38 -0.28 -29.74
C MET A 536 0.79 0.68 -29.47
N SER A 537 1.77 0.28 -28.66
CA SER A 537 2.86 1.15 -28.25
C SER A 537 4.20 0.44 -28.33
N SER A 538 5.20 1.08 -28.91
CA SER A 538 6.57 0.59 -28.90
C SER A 538 7.38 1.10 -27.68
N TYR A 539 6.81 1.98 -26.87
CA TYR A 539 7.47 2.57 -25.72
C TYR A 539 7.37 1.69 -24.48
N ASN A 540 8.36 1.76 -23.59
CA ASN A 540 8.22 1.21 -22.25
C ASN A 540 7.09 1.95 -21.51
N VAL A 541 6.49 1.30 -20.50
CA VAL A 541 5.31 1.84 -19.81
C VAL A 541 5.56 3.19 -19.11
N VAL A 542 6.78 3.45 -18.63
CA VAL A 542 7.12 4.71 -17.94
C VAL A 542 7.10 5.86 -18.94
N THR A 543 7.82 5.73 -20.04
CA THR A 543 7.77 6.72 -21.14
C THR A 543 6.34 6.89 -21.67
N ARG A 544 5.60 5.78 -21.85
CA ARG A 544 4.23 5.78 -22.36
C ARG A 544 3.29 6.61 -21.49
N ALA A 545 3.33 6.42 -20.17
CA ALA A 545 2.50 7.13 -19.21
C ALA A 545 2.89 8.61 -19.08
N ALA A 546 4.20 8.90 -19.04
CA ALA A 546 4.69 10.27 -19.01
C ALA A 546 4.25 11.05 -20.26
N LEU A 547 4.42 10.48 -21.46
CA LEU A 547 3.92 11.06 -22.71
C LEU A 547 2.40 11.24 -22.72
N TYR A 548 1.65 10.29 -22.15
CA TYR A 548 0.19 10.35 -22.10
C TYR A 548 -0.29 11.60 -21.36
N VAL A 549 0.30 11.88 -20.20
CA VAL A 549 -0.02 13.08 -19.41
C VAL A 549 0.58 14.33 -20.06
N GLY A 550 1.85 14.27 -20.49
CA GLY A 550 2.53 15.41 -21.08
C GLY A 550 1.92 15.91 -22.39
N ASN A 551 1.28 15.04 -23.18
CA ASN A 551 0.55 15.46 -24.37
C ASN A 551 -0.63 16.38 -24.06
N GLU A 552 -1.25 16.22 -22.87
CA GLU A 552 -2.39 17.04 -22.46
C GLU A 552 -1.94 18.27 -21.65
N ASP A 553 -0.92 18.13 -20.79
CA ASP A 553 -0.65 19.11 -19.73
C ASP A 553 0.58 20.00 -19.95
N LEU A 554 1.52 19.62 -20.83
CA LEU A 554 2.73 20.42 -21.00
C LEU A 554 2.44 21.72 -21.74
N PRO A 555 3.13 22.82 -21.38
CA PRO A 555 3.13 24.03 -22.19
C PRO A 555 3.47 23.74 -23.66
N ASP A 556 2.82 24.46 -24.58
CA ASP A 556 2.88 24.17 -26.03
C ASP A 556 4.31 24.01 -26.57
N ASP A 557 5.25 24.86 -26.15
CA ASP A 557 6.64 24.79 -26.61
C ASP A 557 7.32 23.46 -26.21
N LEU A 558 7.08 23.00 -24.97
CA LEU A 558 7.63 21.74 -24.46
C LEU A 558 6.90 20.54 -25.09
N ARG A 559 5.58 20.64 -25.26
CA ARG A 559 4.76 19.63 -25.93
C ARG A 559 5.22 19.42 -27.38
N ASN A 560 5.46 20.50 -28.13
CA ASN A 560 5.97 20.46 -29.50
C ASN A 560 7.37 19.84 -29.58
N ALA A 561 8.24 20.10 -28.61
CA ALA A 561 9.56 19.48 -28.54
C ALA A 561 9.46 17.95 -28.31
N ILE A 562 8.49 17.50 -27.53
CA ILE A 562 8.25 16.06 -27.31
C ILE A 562 7.64 15.42 -28.55
N ASP A 563 6.68 16.05 -29.23
CA ASP A 563 6.07 15.54 -30.47
C ASP A 563 7.12 15.37 -31.60
N ALA A 564 8.18 16.19 -31.59
CA ALA A 564 9.31 16.03 -32.51
C ALA A 564 10.19 14.79 -32.22
N LEU A 565 10.17 14.27 -31.00
CA LEU A 565 11.01 13.15 -30.54
C LEU A 565 10.24 11.84 -30.41
N TYR A 566 8.94 11.91 -30.16
CA TYR A 566 8.08 10.77 -29.85
C TYR A 566 6.81 10.78 -30.70
N ASP A 567 6.38 9.62 -31.16
CA ASP A 567 5.08 9.43 -31.81
C ASP A 567 3.98 9.41 -30.75
N LEU A 568 3.36 10.56 -30.51
CA LEU A 568 2.35 10.74 -29.46
C LEU A 568 1.10 9.86 -29.65
N LYS A 569 0.84 9.34 -30.86
CA LYS A 569 -0.25 8.37 -31.09
C LYS A 569 -0.04 7.05 -30.36
N LYS A 570 1.20 6.76 -29.93
CA LYS A 570 1.56 5.56 -29.15
C LYS A 570 1.57 5.81 -27.64
N ALA A 571 1.29 7.03 -27.20
CA ALA A 571 1.06 7.35 -25.81
C ALA A 571 -0.39 6.99 -25.46
N VAL A 572 -0.62 5.71 -25.15
CA VAL A 572 -1.93 5.15 -24.81
C VAL A 572 -1.90 4.50 -23.44
N ALA A 573 -3.07 4.36 -22.79
CA ALA A 573 -3.17 3.77 -21.46
C ALA A 573 -3.08 2.24 -21.44
N ASP A 574 -3.07 1.54 -22.57
CA ASP A 574 -2.92 0.07 -22.62
C ASP A 574 -1.60 -0.38 -21.96
N THR A 575 -1.67 -1.48 -21.19
CA THR A 575 -0.52 -2.09 -20.49
C THR A 575 -0.59 -3.61 -20.47
N GLY A 576 0.48 -4.29 -20.09
CA GLY A 576 0.41 -5.71 -19.76
C GLY A 576 -0.52 -6.01 -18.56
N HIS A 577 -1.01 -7.24 -18.46
CA HIS A 577 -1.85 -7.67 -17.34
C HIS A 577 -1.04 -7.90 -16.07
N ILE A 578 -1.70 -7.68 -14.93
CA ILE A 578 -1.21 -8.05 -13.60
C ILE A 578 -1.44 -9.55 -13.38
N GLY A 579 -0.38 -10.27 -12.99
CA GLY A 579 -0.45 -11.73 -12.80
C GLY A 579 -1.51 -12.17 -11.78
N GLY A 580 -1.68 -11.42 -10.69
CA GLY A 580 -2.67 -11.70 -9.65
C GLY A 580 -4.12 -11.41 -10.04
N GLU A 581 -4.38 -10.69 -11.14
CA GLU A 581 -5.74 -10.32 -11.55
C GLU A 581 -6.32 -11.24 -12.64
N MET A 582 -5.53 -12.23 -13.08
CA MET A 582 -5.92 -13.15 -14.16
C MET A 582 -7.06 -14.11 -13.78
N HIS A 583 -7.46 -14.16 -12.50
CA HIS A 583 -8.67 -14.88 -12.08
C HIS A 583 -9.97 -14.12 -12.40
N GLY A 584 -9.89 -12.84 -12.77
CA GLY A 584 -11.01 -12.09 -13.29
C GLY A 584 -11.38 -12.49 -14.72
N GLU A 585 -12.66 -12.40 -15.05
CA GLU A 585 -13.15 -12.62 -16.40
C GLU A 585 -13.06 -11.30 -17.19
N TRP A 586 -11.87 -11.02 -17.71
CA TRP A 586 -11.59 -9.83 -18.52
C TRP A 586 -12.16 -9.94 -19.93
N GLU A 587 -12.66 -8.83 -20.46
CA GLU A 587 -13.08 -8.77 -21.86
C GLU A 587 -11.88 -8.93 -22.82
N ASN A 588 -10.78 -8.23 -22.54
CA ASN A 588 -9.48 -8.51 -23.16
C ASN A 588 -8.56 -9.24 -22.17
N LYS A 589 -8.26 -10.51 -22.44
CA LYS A 589 -7.37 -11.36 -21.61
C LYS A 589 -5.90 -11.30 -22.02
N GLU A 590 -5.58 -10.68 -23.16
CA GLU A 590 -4.22 -10.65 -23.70
C GLU A 590 -3.39 -9.53 -23.06
N TRP A 591 -4.02 -8.37 -22.83
CA TRP A 591 -3.44 -7.22 -22.14
C TRP A 591 -4.52 -6.38 -21.45
N CYS A 592 -4.11 -5.48 -20.55
CA CYS A 592 -5.00 -4.59 -19.83
C CYS A 592 -5.35 -3.38 -20.71
N GLU A 593 -6.50 -3.46 -21.38
CA GLU A 593 -6.93 -2.49 -22.39
C GLU A 593 -7.33 -1.12 -21.81
N HIS A 594 -7.42 -0.11 -22.69
CA HIS A 594 -8.25 1.07 -22.44
C HIS A 594 -9.06 1.39 -23.71
N LYS A 595 -10.39 1.23 -23.63
CA LYS A 595 -11.27 1.57 -24.75
C LYS A 595 -11.42 3.08 -24.87
N GLY A 596 -10.69 3.69 -25.80
CA GLY A 596 -10.69 5.14 -26.06
C GLY A 596 -11.90 5.68 -26.84
N MET A 597 -13.05 4.98 -26.79
CA MET A 597 -14.32 5.49 -27.33
C MET A 597 -15.34 5.54 -26.18
N ASP A 598 -15.69 6.74 -25.74
CA ASP A 598 -16.88 7.00 -24.91
C ASP A 598 -17.98 7.63 -25.80
#